data_AF-A0AAD5Q5A1-F1
#
_entry.id   AF-A0AAD5Q5A1-F1
#
_cell.length_a   1.000
_cell.length_b   1.000
_cell.length_c   1.000
_cell.angle_alpha   90.00
_cell.angle_beta   90.00
_cell.angle_gamma   90.00
#
_symmetry.space_group_name_H-M   'P 1'
#
loop_
_entity.id
_entity.type
_entity.pdbx_description
1 polymer ?
#
loop_
_entity_poly.entity_id
_entity_poly.type
_entity_poly.pdbx_seq_one_letter_code
_entity_poly.pdbx_strand_id
1 'polypeptide(L)'
;MAAAPRTVDVVLYAEFDIDKGSTLRESVPCAIAHYSPEFFADVMLPEGVHNRQQDHTIFFLNRERVVAPGDEKAREASDDPLQQFMYCLSVVRTHHDATVRRGARVKAVALCSRLKFAFSFKGVLEVAVSKLALAKDETATDEDPH
;
A
#
# COMPACT_ATOMS: atom_id res chain seq x y z
N MET A 1 18.09 9.33 20.33
CA MET A 1 17.86 7.89 20.63
C MET A 1 17.48 7.22 19.32
N ALA A 2 18.30 6.30 18.79
CA ALA A 2 17.99 5.64 17.52
C ALA A 2 16.78 4.71 17.71
N ALA A 3 15.77 4.83 16.85
CA ALA A 3 14.59 3.98 16.90
C ALA A 3 14.99 2.51 16.67
N ALA A 4 14.37 1.58 17.41
CA ALA A 4 14.59 0.15 17.21
C ALA A 4 14.31 -0.24 15.74
N PRO A 5 15.06 -1.21 15.18
CA PRO A 5 14.88 -1.63 13.80
C PRO A 5 13.45 -2.13 13.58
N ARG A 6 12.74 -1.51 12.63
CA ARG A 6 11.37 -1.87 12.28
C ARG A 6 11.37 -2.96 11.23
N THR A 7 10.57 -4.00 11.44
CA THR A 7 10.35 -5.06 10.44
C THR A 7 9.51 -4.56 9.26
N VAL A 8 8.60 -3.62 9.53
CA VAL A 8 7.73 -2.97 8.55
C VAL A 8 7.98 -1.47 8.62
N ASP A 9 8.27 -0.86 7.47
CA ASP A 9 8.51 0.56 7.37
C ASP A 9 7.19 1.31 7.18
N VAL A 10 6.35 0.85 6.24
CA VAL A 10 5.04 1.45 5.92
C VAL A 10 4.00 0.38 5.62
N VAL A 11 2.76 0.59 6.08
CA VAL A 11 1.56 -0.14 5.67
C VAL A 11 0.66 0.80 4.86
N LEU A 12 0.17 0.34 3.72
CA LEU A 12 -0.72 1.09 2.84
C LEU A 12 -2.09 0.43 2.82
N TYR A 13 -3.15 1.24 2.81
CA TYR A 13 -4.53 0.79 2.63
C TYR A 13 -5.14 1.48 1.41
N ALA A 14 -5.64 0.68 0.46
CA ALA A 14 -6.33 1.17 -0.72
C ALA A 14 -7.68 0.47 -0.85
N GLU A 15 -8.62 1.15 -1.49
CA GLU A 15 -9.92 0.58 -1.84
C GLU A 15 -10.43 1.12 -3.16
N PHE A 16 -11.41 0.42 -3.73
CA PHE A 16 -12.13 0.95 -4.87
C PHE A 16 -13.30 1.81 -4.40
N ASP A 17 -13.22 3.10 -4.71
CA ASP A 17 -14.30 4.07 -4.56
C ASP A 17 -15.14 4.09 -5.84
N ILE A 18 -16.48 4.09 -5.73
CA ILE A 18 -17.35 4.05 -6.91
C ILE A 18 -17.30 5.33 -7.74
N ASP A 19 -17.04 6.47 -7.10
CA ASP A 19 -17.06 7.78 -7.71
C ASP A 19 -15.64 8.21 -8.16
N LYS A 20 -14.61 7.77 -7.43
CA LYS A 20 -13.20 8.13 -7.69
C LYS A 20 -12.36 7.03 -8.35
N GLY A 21 -12.84 5.79 -8.35
CA GLY A 21 -12.07 4.63 -8.78
C GLY A 21 -11.08 4.14 -7.72
N SER A 22 -9.98 3.53 -8.17
CA SER A 22 -8.91 3.06 -7.28
C SER A 22 -8.35 4.21 -6.45
N THR A 23 -8.42 4.11 -5.13
CA THR A 23 -8.04 5.18 -4.21
C THR A 23 -7.18 4.65 -3.06
N LEU A 24 -6.02 5.26 -2.84
CA LEU A 24 -5.25 5.05 -1.61
C LEU A 24 -5.89 5.86 -0.48
N ARG A 25 -6.25 5.19 0.62
CA ARG A 25 -6.94 5.81 1.76
C ARG A 25 -5.99 6.20 2.87
N GLU A 26 -4.99 5.37 3.16
CA GLU A 26 -4.10 5.61 4.30
C GLU A 26 -2.70 5.06 4.08
N SER A 27 -1.71 5.70 4.73
CA SER A 27 -0.33 5.25 4.82
C SER A 27 0.15 5.38 6.26
N VAL A 28 0.49 4.26 6.89
CA VAL A 28 0.89 4.21 8.30
C VAL A 28 2.35 3.77 8.39
N PRO A 29 3.22 4.47 9.14
CA PRO A 29 2.93 5.67 9.93
C PRO A 29 2.89 6.97 9.11
N CYS A 30 3.41 6.97 7.88
CA CYS A 30 3.45 8.13 7.01
C CYS A 30 3.44 7.72 5.55
N ALA A 31 3.17 8.69 4.67
CA ALA A 31 3.28 8.52 3.23
C ALA A 31 4.74 8.28 2.80
N ILE A 32 4.91 7.53 1.73
CA ILE A 32 6.22 7.31 1.11
C ILE A 32 6.51 8.49 0.18
N ALA A 33 7.61 9.20 0.43
CA ALA A 33 8.00 10.36 -0.38
C ALA A 33 8.21 10.00 -1.86
N HIS A 34 7.95 10.96 -2.75
CA HIS A 34 8.15 10.87 -4.20
C HIS A 34 7.26 9.88 -4.97
N TYR A 35 6.35 9.19 -4.29
CA TYR A 35 5.31 8.38 -4.90
C TYR A 35 3.94 9.00 -4.64
N SER A 36 3.11 9.07 -5.68
CA SER A 36 1.78 9.64 -5.53
C SER A 36 0.79 8.59 -4.97
N PRO A 37 -0.28 9.01 -4.28
CA PRO A 37 -1.34 8.11 -3.82
C PRO A 37 -1.96 7.30 -4.98
N GLU A 38 -2.10 7.90 -6.15
CA GLU A 38 -2.67 7.28 -7.36
C GLU A 38 -1.78 6.13 -7.84
N PHE A 39 -0.46 6.32 -7.86
CA PHE A 39 0.48 5.25 -8.19
C PHE A 39 0.28 4.03 -7.28
N PHE A 40 0.12 4.24 -5.97
CA PHE A 40 -0.12 3.14 -5.04
C PHE A 40 -1.48 2.48 -5.26
N ALA A 41 -2.51 3.28 -5.52
CA ALA A 41 -3.84 2.75 -5.79
C ALA A 41 -3.84 1.83 -7.02
N ASP A 42 -3.19 2.23 -8.11
CA ASP A 42 -3.11 1.48 -9.36
C ASP A 42 -2.37 0.14 -9.20
N VAL A 43 -1.24 0.14 -8.49
CA VAL A 43 -0.47 -1.10 -8.27
C VAL A 43 -1.13 -2.04 -7.24
N MET A 44 -1.89 -1.48 -6.29
CA MET A 44 -2.60 -2.27 -5.27
C MET A 44 -3.93 -2.83 -5.77
N LEU A 45 -4.58 -2.17 -6.73
CA LEU A 45 -5.89 -2.50 -7.27
C LEU A 45 -5.83 -2.62 -8.81
N PRO A 46 -5.13 -3.64 -9.34
CA PRO A 46 -4.96 -3.80 -10.78
C PRO A 46 -6.30 -4.08 -11.47
N GLU A 47 -6.37 -3.74 -12.75
CA GLU A 47 -7.54 -4.02 -13.58
C GLU A 47 -7.95 -5.49 -13.54
N GLY A 48 -9.25 -5.73 -13.49
CA GLY A 48 -9.83 -7.07 -13.41
C GLY A 48 -9.81 -7.72 -12.02
N VAL A 49 -9.32 -7.06 -10.96
CA VAL A 49 -9.29 -7.63 -9.60
C VAL A 49 -10.66 -8.04 -9.04
N HIS A 50 -11.73 -7.39 -9.50
CA HIS A 50 -13.10 -7.72 -9.14
C HIS A 50 -13.53 -9.13 -9.61
N ASN A 51 -12.84 -9.72 -10.59
CA ASN A 51 -13.09 -11.08 -11.06
C ASN A 51 -12.46 -12.16 -10.18
N ARG A 52 -11.70 -11.76 -9.15
CA ARG A 52 -11.05 -12.67 -8.20
C ARG A 52 -11.52 -12.35 -6.79
N GLN A 53 -11.71 -13.39 -5.98
CA GLN A 53 -11.99 -13.20 -4.56
C GLN A 53 -10.79 -12.60 -3.82
N GLN A 54 -9.58 -12.99 -4.21
CA GLN A 54 -8.34 -12.51 -3.64
C GLN A 54 -7.23 -12.54 -4.69
N ASP A 55 -6.34 -11.56 -4.65
CA ASP A 55 -5.11 -11.55 -5.44
C ASP A 55 -3.95 -10.90 -4.65
N HIS A 56 -2.73 -10.99 -5.15
CA HIS A 56 -1.57 -10.34 -4.55
C HIS A 56 -0.63 -9.75 -5.60
N THR A 57 -0.11 -8.57 -5.30
CA THR A 57 0.86 -7.86 -6.13
C THR A 57 2.16 -7.68 -5.36
N ILE A 58 3.28 -8.03 -5.98
CA ILE A 58 4.61 -7.71 -5.47
C ILE A 58 5.16 -6.55 -6.31
N PHE A 59 5.62 -5.50 -5.63
CA PHE A 59 6.27 -4.36 -6.29
C PHE A 59 7.45 -3.84 -5.45
N PHE A 60 8.37 -3.14 -6.12
CA PHE A 60 9.58 -2.62 -5.50
C PHE A 60 9.63 -1.11 -5.69
N LEU A 61 9.94 -0.38 -4.61
CA LEU A 61 10.09 1.07 -4.65
C LEU A 61 11.58 1.42 -4.54
N ASN A 62 12.01 2.43 -5.28
CA ASN A 62 13.34 2.97 -5.14
C ASN A 62 13.35 3.95 -3.95
N ARG A 63 14.26 3.75 -3.02
CA ARG A 63 14.37 4.57 -1.80
C ARG A 63 15.18 5.86 -2.01
N GLU A 64 15.93 5.98 -3.11
CA GLU A 64 16.97 7.01 -3.29
C GLU A 64 16.94 7.72 -4.67
N ARG A 65 15.78 7.97 -5.28
CA ARG A 65 15.75 8.80 -6.50
C ARG A 65 14.92 10.07 -6.39
N VAL A 66 15.50 11.05 -5.69
CA VAL A 66 15.91 12.33 -6.30
C VAL A 66 17.22 12.76 -5.62
N VAL A 67 18.37 12.36 -6.17
CA VAL A 67 19.61 13.11 -5.89
C VAL A 67 19.48 14.41 -6.67
N ALA A 68 19.35 15.54 -5.97
CA ALA A 68 19.45 16.85 -6.61
C ALA A 68 20.80 16.92 -7.35
N PRO A 69 20.88 17.55 -8.54
CA PRO A 69 22.15 17.66 -9.25
C PRO A 69 23.17 18.41 -8.36
N GLY A 70 24.14 17.67 -7.80
CA GLY A 70 25.16 18.21 -6.89
C GLY A 70 25.57 17.31 -5.72
N ASP A 71 24.74 16.34 -5.30
CA ASP A 71 25.04 15.50 -4.12
C ASP A 71 25.67 14.15 -4.50
N GLU A 72 26.92 14.19 -4.97
CA GLU A 72 27.70 12.99 -5.31
C GLU A 72 28.11 12.16 -4.08
N LYS A 73 28.06 12.72 -2.87
CA LYS A 73 28.47 12.06 -1.61
C LYS A 73 27.48 11.03 -1.07
N ALA A 74 26.22 11.03 -1.51
CA ALA A 74 25.24 10.01 -1.11
C ALA A 74 25.47 8.65 -1.79
N ARG A 75 26.29 8.61 -2.86
CA ARG A 75 26.61 7.37 -3.61
C ARG A 75 27.49 6.38 -2.84
N GLU A 76 28.10 6.77 -1.73
CA GLU A 76 28.97 5.88 -0.93
C GLU A 76 28.19 4.99 0.07
N ALA A 77 26.86 5.09 0.12
CA ALA A 77 26.02 4.21 0.92
C ALA A 77 25.72 2.90 0.17
N SER A 78 26.67 1.97 0.21
CA SER A 78 26.63 0.60 -0.30
C SER A 78 26.63 0.43 -1.83
N ASP A 79 27.63 -0.29 -2.35
CA ASP A 79 27.78 -0.68 -3.76
C ASP A 79 26.80 -1.80 -4.17
N ASP A 80 25.88 -2.21 -3.28
CA ASP A 80 24.83 -3.19 -3.57
C ASP A 80 23.55 -2.45 -3.99
N PRO A 81 23.21 -2.39 -5.29
CA PRO A 81 22.01 -1.70 -5.77
C PRO A 81 20.71 -2.31 -5.20
N LEU A 82 20.74 -3.51 -4.62
CA LEU A 82 19.58 -4.12 -3.97
C LEU A 82 19.24 -3.50 -2.61
N GLN A 83 20.20 -2.85 -1.94
CA GLN A 83 19.96 -2.16 -0.65
C GLN A 83 19.10 -0.89 -0.81
N GLN A 84 18.98 -0.40 -2.03
CA GLN A 84 18.21 0.79 -2.39
C GLN A 84 16.72 0.51 -2.60
N PHE A 85 16.28 -0.75 -2.63
CA PHE A 85 14.87 -1.07 -2.84
C PHE A 85 14.11 -1.25 -1.52
N MET A 86 12.84 -0.85 -1.56
CA MET A 86 11.82 -1.25 -0.60
C MET A 86 10.94 -2.32 -1.23
N TYR A 87 10.78 -3.43 -0.54
CA TYR A 87 10.01 -4.60 -0.94
C TYR A 87 8.59 -4.43 -0.45
N CYS A 88 7.62 -4.39 -1.36
CA CYS A 88 6.22 -4.25 -1.02
C CYS A 88 5.43 -5.49 -1.45
N LEU A 89 4.59 -6.00 -0.55
CA LEU A 89 3.60 -7.02 -0.82
C LEU A 89 2.21 -6.42 -0.58
N SER A 90 1.39 -6.36 -1.64
CA SER A 90 -0.03 -6.02 -1.55
C SER A 90 -0.88 -7.28 -1.63
N VAL A 91 -1.89 -7.37 -0.77
CA VAL A 91 -2.97 -8.36 -0.88
C VAL A 91 -4.28 -7.61 -1.03
N VAL A 92 -5.04 -7.98 -2.05
CA VAL A 92 -6.35 -7.40 -2.37
C VAL A 92 -7.43 -8.45 -2.23
N ARG A 93 -8.58 -8.05 -1.68
CA ARG A 93 -9.75 -8.90 -1.49
C ARG A 93 -11.00 -8.22 -2.04
N THR A 94 -11.76 -8.99 -2.80
CA THR A 94 -13.07 -8.61 -3.35
C THR A 94 -14.14 -9.35 -2.56
N HIS A 95 -14.99 -8.59 -1.88
CA HIS A 95 -16.16 -9.11 -1.18
C HIS A 95 -17.42 -8.71 -1.94
N HIS A 96 -18.12 -9.68 -2.54
CA HIS A 96 -19.38 -9.43 -3.23
C HIS A 96 -20.47 -9.16 -2.20
N ASP A 97 -21.18 -8.06 -2.37
CA ASP A 97 -22.24 -7.61 -1.48
C ASP A 97 -23.32 -6.92 -2.31
N ALA A 98 -24.47 -7.58 -2.47
CA ALA A 98 -25.57 -7.06 -3.27
C ALA A 98 -26.24 -5.82 -2.66
N THR A 99 -25.92 -5.47 -1.41
CA THR A 99 -26.47 -4.28 -0.73
C THR A 99 -25.72 -3.00 -1.08
N VAL A 100 -24.52 -3.08 -1.67
CA VAL A 100 -23.74 -1.90 -2.07
C VAL A 100 -23.95 -1.56 -3.55
N ARG A 101 -23.86 -0.26 -3.90
CA ARG A 101 -24.13 0.27 -5.25
C ARG A 101 -23.40 -0.45 -6.39
N ARG A 102 -22.17 -0.95 -6.14
CA ARG A 102 -21.36 -1.66 -7.15
C ARG A 102 -21.50 -3.19 -7.07
N GLY A 103 -22.23 -3.74 -6.12
CA GLY A 103 -22.36 -5.19 -5.91
C GLY A 103 -21.10 -5.88 -5.33
N ALA A 104 -20.02 -5.14 -5.11
CA ALA A 104 -18.80 -5.64 -4.48
C ALA A 104 -18.00 -4.52 -3.80
N ARG A 105 -17.29 -4.88 -2.73
CA ARG A 105 -16.31 -4.06 -2.02
C ARG A 105 -14.92 -4.61 -2.33
N VAL A 106 -14.01 -3.77 -2.81
CA VAL A 106 -12.64 -4.16 -3.15
C VAL A 106 -11.69 -3.37 -2.27
N LYS A 107 -10.90 -4.07 -1.46
CA LYS A 107 -9.97 -3.50 -0.48
C LYS A 107 -8.62 -4.18 -0.59
N ALA A 108 -7.55 -3.42 -0.41
CA ALA A 108 -6.18 -3.90 -0.47
C ALA A 108 -5.33 -3.36 0.68
N VAL A 109 -4.45 -4.20 1.20
CA VAL A 109 -3.45 -3.82 2.20
C VAL A 109 -2.08 -4.20 1.66
N ALA A 110 -1.15 -3.24 1.70
CA ALA A 110 0.24 -3.50 1.37
C ALA A 110 1.16 -3.27 2.55
N LEU A 111 2.19 -4.11 2.66
CA LEU A 111 3.29 -3.98 3.59
C LEU A 111 4.54 -3.67 2.80
N CYS A 112 5.21 -2.57 3.15
CA CYS A 112 6.46 -2.14 2.56
C CYS A 112 7.59 -2.21 3.60
N SER A 113 8.67 -2.90 3.25
CA SER A 113 9.82 -3.14 4.13
C SER A 113 11.12 -3.13 3.35
N ARG A 114 12.19 -2.71 4.00
CA ARG A 114 13.58 -2.91 3.52
C ARG A 114 14.01 -4.38 3.48
N LEU A 115 13.30 -5.26 4.19
CA LEU A 115 13.70 -6.64 4.37
C LEU A 115 13.27 -7.49 3.18
N LYS A 116 14.22 -8.21 2.57
CA LYS A 116 13.99 -9.07 1.39
C LYS A 116 12.94 -10.17 1.62
N PHE A 117 12.64 -10.49 2.88
CA PHE A 117 11.63 -11.50 3.26
C PHE A 117 10.23 -10.92 3.52
N ALA A 118 9.94 -9.68 3.11
CA ALA A 118 8.62 -9.04 3.28
C ALA A 118 7.45 -9.94 2.81
N PHE A 119 7.69 -10.81 1.83
CA PHE A 119 6.70 -11.73 1.27
C PHE A 119 6.24 -12.81 2.25
N SER A 120 7.03 -13.14 3.27
CA SER A 120 6.66 -14.09 4.32
C SER A 120 5.47 -13.62 5.15
N PHE A 121 5.12 -12.33 5.09
CA PHE A 121 3.97 -11.76 5.79
C PHE A 121 2.63 -11.88 5.05
N LYS A 122 2.57 -12.58 3.91
CA LYS A 122 1.33 -12.75 3.13
C LYS A 122 0.13 -13.18 3.99
N GLY A 123 0.29 -14.20 4.83
CA GLY A 123 -0.80 -14.68 5.69
C GLY A 123 -1.32 -13.62 6.68
N VAL A 124 -0.45 -12.73 7.16
CA VAL A 124 -0.84 -11.62 8.03
C VAL A 124 -1.66 -10.60 7.26
N LEU A 125 -1.24 -10.25 6.04
CA LEU A 125 -1.97 -9.31 5.18
C LEU A 125 -3.32 -9.86 4.74
N GLU A 126 -3.41 -11.16 4.45
CA GLU A 126 -4.68 -11.83 4.15
C GLU A 126 -5.68 -11.67 5.30
N VAL A 127 -5.25 -11.90 6.54
CA VAL A 127 -6.12 -11.69 7.71
C VAL A 127 -6.50 -10.21 7.86
N ALA A 128 -5.55 -9.28 7.67
CA ALA A 128 -5.78 -7.85 7.79
C ALA A 128 -6.82 -7.35 6.76
N VAL A 129 -6.62 -7.65 5.48
CA VAL A 129 -7.55 -7.22 4.41
C VAL A 129 -8.91 -7.89 4.57
N SER A 130 -8.96 -9.13 5.08
CA SER A 130 -10.23 -9.81 5.37
C SER A 130 -11.04 -9.08 6.44
N LYS A 131 -10.38 -8.62 7.51
CA LYS A 131 -11.05 -7.83 8.55
C LYS A 131 -11.52 -6.48 8.01
N LEU A 132 -10.74 -5.81 7.17
CA LEU A 132 -11.12 -4.54 6.54
C LEU A 132 -12.27 -4.69 5.54
N ALA A 133 -12.31 -5.80 4.80
CA ALA A 133 -13.40 -6.13 3.87
C ALA A 133 -14.74 -6.39 4.58
N LEU A 134 -14.69 -6.93 5.79
CA LEU A 134 -15.86 -7.20 6.62
C LEU A 134 -16.27 -6.01 7.50
N ALA A 135 -15.32 -5.14 7.86
CA ALA A 135 -15.63 -3.91 8.56
C ALA A 135 -16.59 -3.07 7.72
N LYS A 136 -17.69 -2.61 8.31
CA LYS A 136 -18.50 -1.55 7.72
C LYS A 136 -17.64 -0.30 7.64
N ASP A 137 -17.81 0.51 6.60
CA ASP A 137 -17.08 1.77 6.50
C ASP A 137 -17.61 2.69 7.61
N GLU A 138 -16.98 2.64 8.78
CA GLU A 138 -17.21 3.60 9.84
C GLU A 138 -16.26 4.77 9.58
N THR A 139 -16.88 5.94 9.32
CA THR A 139 -16.32 7.30 9.10
C THR A 139 -16.02 7.68 7.63
N ALA A 140 -16.31 8.90 7.14
CA ALA A 140 -16.44 10.18 7.85
C ALA A 140 -17.47 11.13 7.21
N THR A 141 -18.49 11.51 7.99
CA THR A 141 -18.91 12.91 8.08
C THR A 141 -17.73 13.67 8.68
N ASP A 142 -17.06 14.46 7.88
CA ASP A 142 -16.38 15.67 8.37
C ASP A 142 -16.93 16.80 7.49
N GLU A 143 -18.11 17.28 7.87
CA GLU A 143 -18.56 18.60 7.48
C GLU A 143 -17.66 19.58 8.25
N ASP A 144 -16.64 20.12 7.60
CA ASP A 144 -15.95 21.30 8.10
C ASP A 144 -16.83 22.53 7.83
N PRO A 145 -17.29 23.26 8.85
CA PRO A 145 -18.02 24.51 8.67
C PRO A 145 -17.04 25.68 8.76
N HIS A 146 -16.70 26.28 7.62
CA HIS A 146 -16.25 27.68 7.56
C HIS A 146 -16.76 28.39 6.32
#